data_AF-A0A1I7T6U9-F1
#
_entry.id   AF-A0A1I7T6U9-F1
#
_cell.length_a   1.000
_cell.length_b   1.000
_cell.length_c   1.000
_cell.angle_alpha   90.00
_cell.angle_beta   90.00
_cell.angle_gamma   90.00
#
_symmetry.space_group_name_H-M   'P 1'
#
loop_
_entity.id
_entity.type
_entity.pdbx_description
1 polymer ?
#
loop_
_entity_poly.entity_id
_entity_poly.type
_entity_poly.pdbx_seq_one_letter_code
_entity_poly.pdbx_strand_id
1 'polypeptide(L)'
;MASSKPDSVLVWMANRRSYVESVPGTDLRIKNASKFGENLYGFKDLPGELCDLKWEALFKLRPTLVEIAFGRNPCDSFVEILEKNYENEKIREFFEKVKAMNLHMTDISAESLLKLLDKFTLLAAFSFSETSFSKPEWETILRRLSELNLRGIQISDNILEEVRRNLDIALVKLAGNPGVGVEEFKKGIEFVTVKVLAVQDLKFQEDNDAEQLLDVIPQSFPRLETLIWDWNVVDPELNYDDRTKNVLAQLLDVHEKLNLGALAIIAYTPNHETKSAIESVARTLKTRVKDVQLHQFATKGLSDGASNFSLIVGGQNEKVLKELVEMYVVDRSTMPPMGKLLRLCEEDFVPMYPSIVMDFGGFDKARIRQLYTTD
;
A
#
# COMPACT_ATOMS: atom_id res chain seq x y z
N MET A 1 6.58 -25.19 27.69
CA MET A 1 5.24 -25.45 28.26
C MET A 1 4.28 -25.55 27.09
N ALA A 2 3.46 -26.60 27.02
CA ALA A 2 2.52 -26.79 25.92
C ALA A 2 1.47 -25.67 25.96
N SER A 3 1.55 -24.74 25.01
CA SER A 3 0.58 -23.65 24.87
C SER A 3 -0.71 -24.22 24.28
N SER A 4 -1.60 -24.72 25.14
CA SER A 4 -2.94 -25.16 24.78
C SER A 4 -3.71 -23.99 24.16
N LYS A 5 -4.45 -24.24 23.07
CA LYS A 5 -5.37 -23.27 22.48
C LYS A 5 -6.27 -22.65 23.58
N PRO A 6 -6.39 -21.31 23.65
CA PRO A 6 -7.36 -20.68 24.54
C PRO A 6 -8.78 -20.86 24.00
N ASP A 7 -9.79 -20.90 24.89
CA ASP A 7 -11.20 -21.04 24.51
C ASP A 7 -11.71 -19.90 23.61
N SER A 8 -11.09 -18.73 23.75
CA SER A 8 -11.45 -17.50 23.02
C SER A 8 -10.26 -16.54 22.98
N VAL A 9 -10.30 -15.62 22.01
CA VAL A 9 -9.28 -14.59 21.76
C VAL A 9 -9.86 -13.21 22.01
N LEU A 10 -9.07 -12.34 22.65
CA LEU A 10 -9.44 -10.95 22.84
C LEU A 10 -8.90 -10.13 21.67
N VAL A 11 -9.80 -9.50 20.91
CA VAL A 11 -9.47 -8.67 19.75
C VAL A 11 -10.02 -7.25 19.95
N TRP A 12 -9.44 -6.26 19.29
CA TRP A 12 -10.07 -4.95 19.15
C TRP A 12 -10.85 -4.91 17.83
N MET A 13 -12.05 -4.34 17.84
CA MET A 13 -12.86 -4.18 16.62
C MET A 13 -13.36 -2.75 16.49
N ALA A 14 -13.22 -2.18 15.31
CA ALA A 14 -13.73 -0.84 15.01
C ALA A 14 -15.27 -0.81 14.95
N ASN A 15 -15.85 0.25 15.49
CA ASN A 15 -17.30 0.50 15.39
C ASN A 15 -17.68 0.81 13.94
N ARG A 16 -18.81 0.25 13.50
CA ARG A 16 -19.37 0.56 12.18
C ARG A 16 -19.88 2.00 12.15
N ARG A 17 -19.46 2.78 11.13
CA ARG A 17 -20.01 4.12 10.86
C ARG A 17 -21.44 4.07 10.37
N SER A 18 -21.77 3.05 9.57
CA SER A 18 -23.08 2.84 8.98
C SER A 18 -23.47 1.37 9.11
N TYR A 19 -24.69 1.13 9.59
CA TYR A 19 -25.27 -0.22 9.64
C TYR A 19 -25.92 -0.63 8.31
N VAL A 20 -26.01 0.31 7.34
CA VAL A 20 -26.69 0.12 6.05
C VAL A 20 -25.69 -0.10 4.92
N GLU A 21 -24.46 0.42 5.03
CA GLU A 21 -23.42 0.21 4.03
C GLU A 21 -22.96 -1.24 4.00
N SER A 22 -22.92 -1.81 2.79
CA SER A 22 -22.31 -3.12 2.56
C SER A 22 -20.81 -3.02 2.85
N VAL A 23 -20.32 -3.86 3.75
CA VAL A 23 -18.89 -3.98 4.05
C VAL A 23 -18.39 -5.24 3.32
N PRO A 24 -17.71 -5.09 2.17
CA PRO A 24 -17.28 -6.22 1.34
C PRO A 24 -16.22 -7.13 1.98
N GLY A 25 -15.57 -6.69 3.07
CA GLY A 25 -14.45 -7.45 3.63
C GLY A 25 -14.11 -7.12 5.09
N THR A 26 -13.21 -7.95 5.63
CA THR A 26 -12.61 -7.78 6.97
C THR A 26 -11.10 -7.59 6.79
N ASP A 27 -10.56 -6.60 7.48
CA ASP A 27 -9.13 -6.34 7.63
C ASP A 27 -8.66 -6.92 8.96
N LEU A 28 -7.89 -8.01 8.89
CA LEU A 28 -7.25 -8.62 10.04
C LEU A 28 -5.86 -8.02 10.21
N ARG A 29 -5.65 -7.26 11.30
CA ARG A 29 -4.36 -6.70 11.63
C ARG A 29 -3.75 -7.43 12.82
N ILE A 30 -2.54 -7.92 12.65
CA ILE A 30 -1.77 -8.60 13.69
C ILE A 30 -0.67 -7.64 14.14
N LYS A 31 -0.82 -7.11 15.35
CA LYS A 31 0.07 -6.07 15.89
C LYS A 31 0.11 -6.08 17.41
N ASN A 32 1.05 -5.35 17.99
CA ASN A 32 1.10 -5.20 19.44
C ASN A 32 -0.18 -4.53 19.99
N ALA A 33 -0.68 -5.01 21.14
CA ALA A 33 -1.91 -4.48 21.75
C ALA A 33 -1.82 -2.99 22.14
N SER A 34 -0.61 -2.45 22.36
CA SER A 34 -0.41 -1.01 22.59
C SER A 34 -0.66 -0.15 21.35
N LYS A 35 -0.95 -0.77 20.20
CA LYS A 35 -1.19 -0.12 18.90
C LYS A 35 -2.60 -0.40 18.37
N PHE A 36 -3.47 -0.97 19.19
CA PHE A 36 -4.86 -1.22 18.81
C PHE A 36 -5.60 0.06 18.46
N GLY A 37 -6.39 0.00 17.39
CA GLY A 37 -7.09 1.16 16.85
C GLY A 37 -6.19 2.21 16.20
N GLU A 38 -4.90 1.95 15.98
CA GLU A 38 -4.03 2.78 15.14
C GLU A 38 -3.84 2.16 13.75
N ASN A 39 -3.79 2.99 12.72
CA ASN A 39 -3.32 2.56 11.40
C ASN A 39 -1.79 2.47 11.35
N LEU A 40 -1.23 2.09 10.20
CA LEU A 40 0.22 1.87 10.02
C LEU A 40 1.07 3.13 10.28
N TYR A 41 0.48 4.33 10.16
CA TYR A 41 1.17 5.60 10.41
C TYR A 41 0.98 6.10 11.85
N GLY A 42 0.35 5.31 12.73
CA GLY A 42 0.09 5.68 14.12
C GLY A 42 -1.09 6.62 14.33
N PHE A 43 -1.89 6.90 13.30
CA PHE A 43 -3.12 7.68 13.47
C PHE A 43 -4.24 6.80 14.01
N LYS A 44 -4.99 7.31 14.99
CA LYS A 44 -6.17 6.62 15.52
C LYS A 44 -7.23 6.46 14.42
N ASP A 45 -7.70 5.24 14.25
CA ASP A 45 -8.83 4.85 13.42
C ASP A 45 -10.15 5.29 14.08
N LEU A 46 -11.24 4.69 13.63
CA LEU A 46 -12.55 4.84 14.25
C LEU A 46 -12.55 4.36 15.71
N PRO A 47 -13.45 4.91 16.55
CA PRO A 47 -13.72 4.33 17.86
C PRO A 47 -14.00 2.84 17.74
N GLY A 48 -13.53 2.06 18.70
CA GLY A 48 -13.72 0.62 18.74
C GLY A 48 -13.57 0.09 20.16
N GLU A 49 -13.77 -1.21 20.32
CA GLU A 49 -13.81 -1.85 21.62
C GLU A 49 -13.14 -3.23 21.63
N LEU A 50 -12.72 -3.65 22.82
CA LEU A 50 -12.19 -5.00 23.03
C LEU A 50 -13.35 -6.00 23.09
N CYS A 51 -13.31 -6.97 22.17
CA CYS A 51 -14.29 -8.03 22.02
C CYS A 51 -13.66 -9.39 22.34
N ASP A 52 -14.33 -10.18 23.18
CA ASP A 52 -13.92 -11.55 23.47
C ASP A 52 -14.60 -12.50 22.48
N LEU A 53 -13.84 -13.03 21.51
CA LEU A 53 -14.35 -13.86 20.42
C LEU A 53 -13.98 -15.32 20.59
N LYS A 54 -15.00 -16.19 20.49
CA LYS A 54 -14.77 -17.63 20.27
C LYS A 54 -14.18 -17.87 18.89
N TRP A 55 -13.37 -18.91 18.76
CA TRP A 55 -12.72 -19.26 17.50
C TRP A 55 -13.69 -19.49 16.34
N GLU A 56 -14.86 -20.09 16.60
CA GLU A 56 -15.88 -20.30 15.57
C GLU A 56 -16.42 -18.97 15.01
N ALA A 57 -16.48 -17.92 15.83
CA ALA A 57 -16.86 -16.59 15.37
C ALA A 57 -15.72 -15.92 14.60
N LEU A 58 -14.48 -16.05 15.09
CA LEU A 58 -13.28 -15.55 14.41
C LEU A 58 -13.19 -16.13 12.99
N PHE A 59 -13.31 -17.45 12.83
CA PHE A 59 -13.22 -18.13 11.53
C PHE A 59 -14.30 -17.70 10.53
N LYS A 60 -15.45 -17.20 10.99
CA LYS A 60 -16.51 -16.69 10.12
C LYS A 60 -16.21 -15.31 9.53
N LEU A 61 -15.25 -14.56 10.09
CA LEU A 61 -14.92 -13.22 9.61
C LEU A 61 -14.21 -13.22 8.25
N ARG A 62 -13.53 -14.33 7.90
CA ARG A 62 -12.85 -14.60 6.62
C ARG A 62 -12.18 -13.35 6.02
N PRO A 63 -11.00 -12.94 6.52
CA PRO A 63 -10.34 -11.70 6.11
C PRO A 63 -10.13 -11.60 4.61
N THR A 64 -10.24 -10.39 4.09
CA THR A 64 -9.91 -10.02 2.71
C THR A 64 -8.56 -9.30 2.63
N LEU A 65 -8.15 -8.68 3.74
CA LEU A 65 -6.86 -8.02 3.93
C LEU A 65 -6.22 -8.56 5.20
N VAL A 66 -4.92 -8.82 5.16
CA VAL A 66 -4.11 -9.17 6.33
C VAL A 66 -2.98 -8.16 6.46
N GLU A 67 -2.87 -7.50 7.61
CA GLU A 67 -1.76 -6.62 7.94
C GLU A 67 -0.97 -7.20 9.10
N ILE A 68 0.36 -7.20 9.01
CA ILE A 68 1.25 -7.59 10.10
C ILE A 68 2.14 -6.40 10.38
N ALA A 69 1.89 -5.74 11.51
CA ALA A 69 2.39 -4.41 11.75
C ALA A 69 3.06 -4.28 13.13
N PHE A 70 4.11 -3.47 13.17
CA PHE A 70 4.89 -3.13 14.34
C PHE A 70 5.65 -4.32 14.96
N GLY A 71 6.80 -4.04 15.56
CA GLY A 71 7.60 -5.06 16.23
C GLY A 71 6.89 -5.62 17.46
N ARG A 72 7.29 -6.82 17.89
CA ARG A 72 6.66 -7.58 18.98
C ARG A 72 5.17 -7.84 18.74
N ASN A 73 4.79 -8.01 17.48
CA ASN A 73 3.46 -8.48 17.13
C ASN A 73 3.36 -10.00 17.41
N PRO A 74 2.16 -10.54 17.63
CA PRO A 74 1.99 -11.94 18.04
C PRO A 74 1.91 -12.91 16.85
N CYS A 75 2.39 -12.55 15.66
CA CYS A 75 2.08 -13.33 14.45
C CYS A 75 2.72 -14.72 14.43
N ASP A 76 3.98 -14.88 14.83
CA ASP A 76 4.61 -16.20 14.90
C ASP A 76 3.82 -17.15 15.81
N SER A 77 3.43 -16.67 16.99
CA SER A 77 2.58 -17.44 17.92
C SER A 77 1.19 -17.70 17.36
N PHE A 78 0.62 -16.77 16.59
CA PHE A 78 -0.67 -16.96 15.93
C PHE A 78 -0.62 -18.11 14.93
N VAL A 79 0.40 -18.13 14.07
CA VAL A 79 0.64 -19.22 13.10
C VAL A 79 0.84 -20.54 13.82
N GLU A 80 1.68 -20.58 14.85
CA GLU A 80 1.95 -21.77 15.65
C GLU A 80 0.66 -22.35 16.27
N ILE A 81 -0.20 -21.48 16.85
CA ILE A 81 -1.47 -21.91 17.43
C ILE A 81 -2.43 -22.42 16.36
N LEU A 82 -2.48 -21.78 15.19
CA LEU A 82 -3.32 -22.25 14.08
C LEU A 82 -2.90 -23.66 13.66
N GLU A 83 -1.62 -23.87 13.35
CA GLU A 83 -1.10 -25.15 12.85
C GLU A 83 -1.22 -26.29 13.88
N LYS A 84 -1.07 -25.99 15.17
CA LYS A 84 -1.15 -27.02 16.22
C LYS A 84 -2.57 -27.47 16.55
N ASN A 85 -3.56 -26.60 16.34
CA ASN A 85 -4.91 -26.82 16.89
C ASN A 85 -6.01 -26.95 15.83
N TYR A 86 -5.71 -26.72 14.55
CA TYR A 86 -6.69 -26.79 13.48
C TYR A 86 -6.16 -27.52 12.26
N GLU A 87 -7.07 -28.20 11.57
CA GLU A 87 -6.81 -28.81 10.28
C GLU A 87 -6.48 -27.76 9.23
N ASN A 88 -5.60 -28.12 8.29
CA ASN A 88 -5.11 -27.21 7.27
C ASN A 88 -6.24 -26.66 6.38
N GLU A 89 -7.25 -27.47 6.10
CA GLU A 89 -8.44 -27.12 5.34
C GLU A 89 -9.22 -25.97 6.00
N LYS A 90 -9.37 -26.03 7.32
CA LYS A 90 -10.07 -24.99 8.09
C LYS A 90 -9.28 -23.68 8.13
N ILE A 91 -7.95 -23.76 8.23
CA ILE A 91 -7.07 -22.58 8.17
C ILE A 91 -7.12 -21.97 6.77
N ARG A 92 -7.13 -22.79 5.71
CA ARG A 92 -7.29 -22.33 4.33
C ARG A 92 -8.64 -21.66 4.10
N GLU A 93 -9.73 -22.23 4.59
CA GLU A 93 -11.07 -21.64 4.51
C GLU A 93 -11.12 -20.26 5.20
N PHE A 94 -10.39 -20.09 6.31
CA PHE A 94 -10.29 -18.80 6.98
C PHE A 94 -9.68 -17.73 6.07
N PHE A 95 -8.60 -18.06 5.36
CA PHE A 95 -7.85 -17.11 4.54
C PHE A 95 -8.21 -17.16 3.04
N GLU A 96 -9.24 -17.92 2.65
CA GLU A 96 -9.60 -18.16 1.25
C GLU A 96 -9.90 -16.88 0.48
N LYS A 97 -10.31 -15.80 1.18
CA LYS A 97 -10.69 -14.51 0.59
C LYS A 97 -9.60 -13.46 0.66
N VAL A 98 -8.42 -13.78 1.21
CA VAL A 98 -7.32 -12.82 1.32
C VAL A 98 -6.82 -12.45 -0.07
N LYS A 99 -6.95 -11.17 -0.40
CA LYS A 99 -6.56 -10.58 -1.68
C LYS A 99 -5.39 -9.62 -1.54
N ALA A 100 -5.16 -9.09 -0.34
CA ALA A 100 -4.04 -8.21 -0.07
C ALA A 100 -3.37 -8.57 1.25
N MET A 101 -2.05 -8.41 1.30
CA MET A 101 -1.25 -8.55 2.51
C MET A 101 -0.29 -7.37 2.64
N ASN A 102 -0.13 -6.87 3.86
CA ASN A 102 0.83 -5.80 4.17
C ASN A 102 1.72 -6.15 5.35
N LEU A 103 3.02 -5.89 5.21
CA LEU A 103 4.02 -6.01 6.26
C LEU A 103 4.59 -4.62 6.57
N HIS A 104 4.58 -4.20 7.84
CA HIS A 104 5.10 -2.88 8.19
C HIS A 104 5.79 -2.91 9.56
N MET A 105 7.07 -2.54 9.61
CA MET A 105 7.85 -2.50 10.86
C MET A 105 7.76 -3.81 11.67
N THR A 106 7.62 -4.95 11.00
CA THR A 106 7.30 -6.24 11.63
C THR A 106 8.54 -7.08 11.86
N ASP A 107 8.55 -7.83 12.95
CA ASP A 107 9.58 -8.80 13.33
C ASP A 107 9.15 -10.26 13.08
N ILE A 108 8.12 -10.48 12.26
CA ILE A 108 7.71 -11.83 11.87
C ILE A 108 8.86 -12.59 11.19
N SER A 109 9.02 -13.87 11.54
CA SER A 109 9.98 -14.74 10.87
C SER A 109 9.57 -15.08 9.42
N ALA A 110 10.56 -15.29 8.55
CA ALA A 110 10.30 -15.74 7.17
C ALA A 110 9.55 -17.08 7.13
N GLU A 111 9.82 -17.99 8.07
CA GLU A 111 9.13 -19.28 8.20
C GLU A 111 7.63 -19.11 8.44
N SER A 112 7.24 -18.29 9.43
CA SER A 112 5.82 -18.05 9.73
C SER A 112 5.10 -17.30 8.61
N LEU A 113 5.79 -16.36 7.93
CA LEU A 113 5.25 -15.69 6.77
C LEU A 113 4.96 -16.69 5.63
N LEU A 114 5.90 -17.57 5.31
CA LEU A 114 5.71 -18.61 4.29
C LEU A 114 4.56 -19.55 4.64
N LYS A 115 4.46 -19.98 5.91
CA LYS A 115 3.34 -20.79 6.41
C LYS A 115 1.98 -20.11 6.23
N LEU A 116 1.90 -18.80 6.42
CA LEU A 116 0.67 -18.03 6.13
C LEU A 116 0.39 -17.96 4.63
N LEU A 117 1.39 -17.62 3.82
CA LEU A 117 1.25 -17.54 2.37
C LEU A 117 0.80 -18.88 1.76
N ASP A 118 1.20 -20.01 2.33
CA ASP A 118 0.73 -21.37 1.95
C ASP A 118 -0.76 -21.61 2.17
N LYS A 119 -1.44 -20.75 2.94
CA LYS A 119 -2.89 -20.81 3.16
C LYS A 119 -3.65 -19.91 2.20
N PHE A 120 -2.97 -18.99 1.52
CA PHE A 120 -3.60 -18.04 0.61
C PHE A 120 -3.76 -18.67 -0.77
N THR A 121 -4.83 -18.28 -1.46
CA THR A 121 -5.16 -18.77 -2.81
C THR A 121 -5.46 -17.64 -3.80
N LEU A 122 -5.79 -16.43 -3.31
CA LEU A 122 -6.26 -15.30 -4.11
C LEU A 122 -5.44 -14.01 -3.91
N LEU A 123 -4.20 -14.10 -3.42
CA LEU A 123 -3.40 -12.93 -3.09
C LEU A 123 -3.01 -12.15 -4.36
N ALA A 124 -3.60 -10.97 -4.55
CA ALA A 124 -3.38 -10.10 -5.70
C ALA A 124 -2.43 -8.94 -5.41
N ALA A 125 -2.35 -8.48 -4.15
CA ALA A 125 -1.47 -7.39 -3.74
C ALA A 125 -0.61 -7.77 -2.52
N PHE A 126 0.67 -7.40 -2.58
CA PHE A 126 1.60 -7.55 -1.47
C PHE A 126 2.30 -6.22 -1.22
N SER A 127 2.47 -5.86 0.04
CA SER A 127 3.16 -4.64 0.44
C SER A 127 4.07 -4.95 1.60
N PHE A 128 5.25 -4.34 1.60
CA PHE A 128 6.17 -4.44 2.71
C PHE A 128 6.89 -3.11 2.94
N SER A 129 7.29 -2.89 4.20
CA SER A 129 8.11 -1.77 4.65
C SER A 129 8.76 -2.08 5.98
N GLU A 130 10.01 -1.64 6.16
CA GLU A 130 10.78 -1.84 7.39
C GLU A 130 10.77 -3.31 7.88
N THR A 131 11.03 -4.25 6.98
CA THR A 131 11.20 -5.68 7.30
C THR A 131 12.68 -6.02 7.46
N SER A 132 13.00 -7.01 8.28
CA SER A 132 14.39 -7.45 8.51
C SER A 132 14.79 -8.71 7.73
N PHE A 133 14.09 -9.06 6.65
CA PHE A 133 14.40 -10.24 5.85
C PHE A 133 15.71 -10.07 5.08
N SER A 134 16.53 -11.11 5.11
CA SER A 134 17.72 -11.23 4.27
C SER A 134 17.36 -11.50 2.81
N LYS A 135 18.31 -11.27 1.89
CA LYS A 135 18.11 -11.55 0.46
C LYS A 135 17.68 -13.00 0.17
N PRO A 136 18.29 -14.05 0.76
CA PRO A 136 17.84 -15.44 0.54
C PRO A 136 16.41 -15.71 1.03
N GLU A 137 16.00 -15.06 2.12
CA GLU A 137 14.62 -15.13 2.61
C GLU A 137 13.67 -14.47 1.61
N TRP A 138 14.02 -13.27 1.10
CA TRP A 138 13.25 -12.60 0.06
C TRP A 138 13.11 -13.43 -1.21
N GLU A 139 14.17 -14.07 -1.70
CA GLU A 139 14.07 -14.97 -2.86
C GLU A 139 13.04 -16.10 -2.62
N THR A 140 13.03 -16.67 -1.41
CA THR A 140 12.08 -17.72 -1.05
C THR A 140 10.64 -17.20 -0.96
N ILE A 141 10.45 -16.03 -0.33
CA ILE A 141 9.15 -15.35 -0.19
C ILE A 141 8.60 -14.98 -1.58
N LEU A 142 9.43 -14.37 -2.44
CA LEU A 142 9.02 -13.93 -3.77
C LEU A 142 8.67 -15.11 -4.68
N ARG A 143 9.40 -16.23 -4.60
CA ARG A 143 9.02 -17.46 -5.31
C ARG A 143 7.67 -17.98 -4.85
N ARG A 144 7.35 -17.92 -3.55
CA ARG A 144 6.01 -18.30 -3.07
C ARG A 144 4.93 -17.34 -3.56
N LEU A 145 5.22 -16.04 -3.60
CA LEU A 145 4.30 -15.03 -4.13
C LEU A 145 4.04 -15.20 -5.63
N SER A 146 5.02 -15.68 -6.40
CA SER A 146 4.83 -15.91 -7.85
C SER A 146 3.81 -17.02 -8.13
N GLU A 147 3.80 -18.07 -7.32
CA GLU A 147 2.81 -19.16 -7.39
C GLU A 147 1.38 -18.69 -7.07
N LEU A 148 1.23 -17.55 -6.39
CA LEU A 148 -0.06 -16.94 -6.06
C LEU A 148 -0.60 -16.02 -7.16
N ASN A 149 0.11 -15.88 -8.29
CA ASN A 149 -0.24 -14.98 -9.40
C ASN A 149 -0.43 -13.52 -8.95
N LEU A 150 0.49 -13.03 -8.11
CA LEU A 150 0.48 -11.66 -7.61
C LEU A 150 0.37 -10.64 -8.77
N ARG A 151 -0.48 -9.61 -8.60
CA ARG A 151 -0.71 -8.57 -9.62
C ARG A 151 0.01 -7.27 -9.32
N GLY A 152 0.11 -6.91 -8.04
CA GLY A 152 0.75 -5.68 -7.62
C GLY A 152 1.66 -5.88 -6.41
N ILE A 153 2.76 -5.15 -6.38
CA ILE A 153 3.67 -5.10 -5.24
C ILE A 153 4.00 -3.65 -4.86
N GLN A 154 4.02 -3.37 -3.55
CA GLN A 154 4.71 -2.20 -3.01
C GLN A 154 6.12 -2.62 -2.56
N ILE A 155 7.13 -1.89 -3.01
CA ILE A 155 8.55 -2.15 -2.75
C ILE A 155 9.11 -0.97 -1.95
N SER A 156 9.74 -1.29 -0.82
CA SER A 156 10.33 -0.31 0.11
C SER A 156 11.81 -0.55 0.38
N ASP A 157 12.44 -1.52 -0.29
CA ASP A 157 13.83 -1.93 -0.06
C ASP A 157 14.49 -2.37 -1.37
N ASN A 158 15.81 -2.43 -1.40
CA ASN A 158 16.62 -2.72 -2.57
C ASN A 158 16.65 -4.22 -2.91
N ILE A 159 15.48 -4.74 -3.32
CA ILE A 159 15.26 -6.11 -3.79
C ILE A 159 14.71 -6.18 -5.23
N LEU A 160 14.93 -5.12 -6.02
CA LEU A 160 14.35 -5.00 -7.36
C LEU A 160 14.74 -6.16 -8.28
N GLU A 161 15.98 -6.63 -8.21
CA GLU A 161 16.46 -7.72 -9.05
C GLU A 161 15.82 -9.06 -8.63
N GLU A 162 15.65 -9.29 -7.33
CA GLU A 162 14.95 -10.45 -6.79
C GLU A 162 13.47 -10.42 -7.19
N VAL A 163 12.82 -9.25 -7.14
CA VAL A 163 11.43 -9.06 -7.61
C VAL A 163 11.35 -9.34 -9.11
N ARG A 164 12.22 -8.74 -9.94
CA ARG A 164 12.25 -8.90 -11.39
C ARG A 164 12.41 -10.37 -11.81
N ARG A 165 13.23 -11.13 -11.10
CA ARG A 165 13.49 -12.55 -11.41
C ARG A 165 12.33 -13.48 -11.09
N ASN A 166 11.50 -13.11 -10.12
CA ASN A 166 10.50 -14.02 -9.57
C ASN A 166 9.07 -13.65 -9.91
N LEU A 167 8.77 -12.38 -10.20
CA LEU A 167 7.40 -11.87 -10.29
C LEU A 167 7.05 -11.26 -11.65
N ASP A 168 5.92 -11.70 -12.20
CA ASP A 168 5.26 -11.11 -13.38
C ASP A 168 4.07 -10.25 -12.94
N ILE A 169 4.35 -9.00 -12.59
CA ILE A 169 3.39 -8.06 -11.98
C ILE A 169 2.98 -6.93 -12.95
N ALA A 170 1.76 -6.43 -12.79
CA ALA A 170 1.23 -5.32 -13.59
C ALA A 170 1.34 -3.96 -12.88
N LEU A 171 1.45 -3.96 -11.55
CA LEU A 171 1.48 -2.76 -10.71
C LEU A 171 2.71 -2.76 -9.80
N VAL A 172 3.51 -1.71 -9.88
CA VAL A 172 4.59 -1.44 -8.92
C VAL A 172 4.29 -0.13 -8.20
N LYS A 173 4.45 -0.16 -6.87
CA LYS A 173 4.46 1.05 -6.04
C LYS A 173 5.80 1.14 -5.31
N LEU A 174 6.54 2.22 -5.53
CA LEU A 174 7.75 2.54 -4.77
C LEU A 174 7.33 3.43 -3.60
N ALA A 175 7.35 2.88 -2.40
CA ALA A 175 6.91 3.60 -1.20
C ALA A 175 7.41 2.96 0.09
N GLY A 176 7.69 3.80 1.09
CA GLY A 176 8.04 3.40 2.44
C GLY A 176 9.54 3.27 2.66
N ASN A 177 9.94 3.28 3.92
CA ASN A 177 11.32 3.26 4.41
C ASN A 177 11.92 1.83 4.38
N PRO A 178 13.20 1.63 4.00
CA PRO A 178 14.21 2.63 3.60
C PRO A 178 14.07 3.24 2.19
N GLY A 179 13.14 2.76 1.39
CA GLY A 179 12.93 3.20 0.02
C GLY A 179 13.85 2.45 -0.95
N VAL A 180 13.54 2.61 -2.23
CA VAL A 180 14.34 2.05 -3.33
C VAL A 180 15.30 3.12 -3.83
N GLY A 181 16.58 2.78 -3.94
CA GLY A 181 17.60 3.67 -4.50
C GLY A 181 17.56 3.70 -6.02
N VAL A 182 17.72 4.89 -6.61
CA VAL A 182 17.65 5.09 -8.07
C VAL A 182 18.78 4.35 -8.80
N GLU A 183 19.94 4.20 -8.16
CA GLU A 183 21.06 3.40 -8.66
C GLU A 183 20.69 1.95 -9.01
N GLU A 184 19.67 1.37 -8.37
CA GLU A 184 19.21 0.02 -8.72
C GLU A 184 18.60 -0.03 -10.13
N PHE A 185 17.88 1.01 -10.55
CA PHE A 185 17.31 1.09 -11.90
C PHE A 185 18.38 1.31 -12.97
N LYS A 186 19.42 2.09 -12.65
CA LYS A 186 20.58 2.32 -13.54
C LYS A 186 21.35 1.05 -13.90
N LYS A 187 21.15 -0.04 -13.17
CA LYS A 187 21.71 -1.38 -13.50
C LYS A 187 21.03 -2.04 -14.71
N GLY A 188 20.04 -1.39 -15.32
CA GLY A 188 19.30 -1.91 -16.47
C GLY A 188 18.22 -2.91 -16.08
N ILE A 189 17.60 -2.72 -14.91
CA ILE A 189 16.46 -3.53 -14.46
C ILE A 189 15.25 -3.19 -15.34
N GLU A 190 14.62 -4.21 -15.91
CA GLU A 190 13.44 -4.09 -16.76
C GLU A 190 12.26 -4.91 -16.23
N PHE A 191 11.12 -4.25 -16.06
CA PHE A 191 9.82 -4.82 -15.68
C PHE A 191 8.84 -4.69 -16.86
N VAL A 192 8.92 -5.64 -17.79
CA VAL A 192 8.20 -5.59 -19.07
C VAL A 192 6.68 -5.79 -18.97
N THR A 193 6.19 -6.28 -17.84
CA THR A 193 4.76 -6.57 -17.58
C THR A 193 4.04 -5.44 -16.83
N VAL A 194 4.81 -4.50 -16.27
CA VAL A 194 4.26 -3.40 -15.47
C VAL A 194 3.58 -2.37 -16.36
N LYS A 195 2.30 -2.11 -16.05
CA LYS A 195 1.44 -1.13 -16.71
C LYS A 195 1.17 0.09 -15.83
N VAL A 196 1.27 -0.07 -14.51
CA VAL A 196 1.02 1.00 -13.55
C VAL A 196 2.22 1.13 -12.63
N LEU A 197 2.79 2.33 -12.56
CA LEU A 197 3.88 2.68 -11.66
C LEU A 197 3.42 3.83 -10.77
N ALA A 198 3.48 3.63 -9.47
CA ALA A 198 3.33 4.69 -8.48
C ALA A 198 4.65 4.95 -7.79
N VAL A 199 5.20 6.16 -7.96
CA VAL A 199 6.44 6.60 -7.30
C VAL A 199 6.03 7.57 -6.21
N GLN A 200 6.06 7.10 -4.95
CA GLN A 200 5.63 7.90 -3.80
C GLN A 200 6.72 8.15 -2.76
N ASP A 201 7.74 7.31 -2.75
CA ASP A 201 8.91 7.48 -1.90
C ASP A 201 10.12 6.84 -2.57
N LEU A 202 11.30 7.39 -2.30
CA LEU A 202 12.59 6.90 -2.80
C LEU A 202 13.61 6.95 -1.68
N LYS A 203 14.66 6.13 -1.81
CA LYS A 203 15.83 6.26 -0.95
C LYS A 203 16.74 7.35 -1.52
N PHE A 204 16.57 8.58 -1.05
CA PHE A 204 17.40 9.70 -1.47
C PHE A 204 18.87 9.51 -1.09
N GLN A 205 19.73 9.53 -2.10
CA GLN A 205 21.19 9.53 -2.00
C GLN A 205 21.76 10.82 -2.61
N GLU A 206 21.13 11.32 -3.67
CA GLU A 206 21.53 12.54 -4.38
C GLU A 206 20.34 13.49 -4.55
N ASP A 207 20.63 14.80 -4.64
CA ASP A 207 19.59 15.83 -4.78
C ASP A 207 18.79 15.65 -6.07
N ASN A 208 19.35 15.02 -7.10
CA ASN A 208 18.73 14.84 -8.43
C ASN A 208 18.22 13.41 -8.69
N ASP A 209 17.99 12.60 -7.65
CA ASP A 209 17.50 11.23 -7.79
C ASP A 209 16.18 11.13 -8.57
N ALA A 210 15.26 12.08 -8.36
CA ALA A 210 14.01 12.15 -9.11
C ALA A 210 14.24 12.26 -10.62
N GLU A 211 15.12 13.18 -11.02
CA GLU A 211 15.50 13.40 -12.42
C GLU A 211 16.16 12.14 -13.02
N GLN A 212 17.08 11.53 -12.26
CA GLN A 212 17.75 10.31 -12.69
C GLN A 212 16.79 9.13 -12.84
N LEU A 213 15.75 9.04 -12.01
CA LEU A 213 14.72 8.01 -12.14
C LEU A 213 13.88 8.24 -13.40
N LEU A 214 13.50 9.48 -13.69
CA LEU A 214 12.76 9.83 -14.91
C LEU A 214 13.52 9.44 -16.18
N ASP A 215 14.84 9.57 -16.18
CA ASP A 215 15.68 9.18 -17.31
C ASP A 215 15.63 7.67 -17.61
N VAL A 216 15.49 6.84 -16.57
CA VAL A 216 15.51 5.37 -16.71
C VAL A 216 14.13 4.73 -16.76
N ILE A 217 13.06 5.42 -16.34
CA ILE A 217 11.68 4.89 -16.36
C ILE A 217 11.29 4.28 -17.71
N PRO A 218 11.53 4.92 -18.87
CA PRO A 218 11.13 4.34 -20.15
C PRO A 218 11.83 3.03 -20.49
N GLN A 219 13.07 2.85 -20.03
CA GLN A 219 13.79 1.60 -20.19
C GLN A 219 13.32 0.56 -19.17
N SER A 220 13.19 0.95 -17.90
CA SER A 220 12.80 0.04 -16.82
C SER A 220 11.35 -0.43 -16.91
N PHE A 221 10.45 0.36 -17.51
CA PHE A 221 9.02 0.07 -17.61
C PHE A 221 8.51 0.32 -19.04
N PRO A 222 8.95 -0.47 -20.03
CA PRO A 222 8.70 -0.17 -21.45
C PRO A 222 7.24 -0.32 -21.88
N ARG A 223 6.37 -0.88 -21.02
CA ARG A 223 4.92 -1.03 -21.26
C ARG A 223 4.07 -0.23 -20.28
N LEU A 224 4.65 0.78 -19.65
CA LEU A 224 3.94 1.63 -18.70
C LEU A 224 2.78 2.36 -19.41
N GLU A 225 1.59 2.27 -18.83
CA GLU A 225 0.37 2.95 -19.33
C GLU A 225 -0.07 4.06 -18.36
N THR A 226 0.20 3.89 -17.06
CA THR A 226 -0.18 4.84 -16.01
C THR A 226 1.00 5.17 -15.10
N LEU A 227 1.36 6.44 -15.02
CA LEU A 227 2.35 6.94 -14.05
C LEU A 227 1.68 7.79 -12.98
N ILE A 228 1.90 7.44 -11.73
CA ILE A 228 1.50 8.22 -10.56
C ILE A 228 2.78 8.74 -9.91
N TRP A 229 2.91 10.07 -9.86
CA TRP A 229 4.10 10.75 -9.38
C TRP A 229 3.77 11.59 -8.14
N ASP A 230 4.29 11.21 -6.99
CA ASP A 230 4.20 12.03 -5.78
C ASP A 230 5.31 13.07 -5.80
N TRP A 231 4.94 14.35 -5.76
CA TRP A 231 5.89 15.45 -5.85
C TRP A 231 6.86 15.49 -4.67
N ASN A 232 6.53 14.86 -3.55
CA ASN A 232 7.45 14.72 -2.42
C ASN A 232 8.76 14.04 -2.81
N VAL A 233 8.79 13.27 -3.92
CA VAL A 233 10.05 12.68 -4.40
C VAL A 233 10.98 13.67 -5.09
N VAL A 234 10.49 14.87 -5.40
CA VAL A 234 11.26 15.97 -6.00
C VAL A 234 11.59 16.99 -4.93
N ASP A 235 10.53 17.49 -4.28
CA ASP A 235 10.60 18.50 -3.22
C ASP A 235 9.35 18.36 -2.33
N PRO A 236 9.51 18.26 -0.99
CA PRO A 236 8.38 18.26 -0.07
C PRO A 236 7.53 19.55 -0.12
N GLU A 237 8.11 20.68 -0.57
CA GLU A 237 7.38 21.93 -0.78
C GLU A 237 7.39 22.33 -2.26
N LEU A 238 6.24 22.19 -2.92
CA LEU A 238 6.13 22.49 -4.34
C LEU A 238 6.35 23.99 -4.62
N ASN A 239 7.46 24.29 -5.28
CA ASN A 239 7.76 25.58 -5.89
C ASN A 239 7.64 25.49 -7.42
N TYR A 240 7.59 26.62 -8.13
CA TYR A 240 7.59 26.63 -9.61
C TYR A 240 8.84 27.32 -10.15
N ASP A 241 9.98 26.76 -9.77
CA ASP A 241 11.33 27.21 -10.10
C ASP A 241 11.89 26.50 -11.35
N ASP A 242 13.17 26.71 -11.65
CA ASP A 242 13.82 26.11 -12.82
C ASP A 242 14.00 24.59 -12.67
N ARG A 243 14.23 24.09 -11.45
CA ARG A 243 14.28 22.64 -11.19
C ARG A 243 12.94 21.99 -11.49
N THR A 244 11.84 22.57 -11.00
CA THR A 244 10.48 22.11 -11.28
C THR A 244 10.20 22.07 -12.78
N LYS A 245 10.58 23.12 -13.52
CA LYS A 245 10.42 23.14 -14.99
C LYS A 245 11.21 22.01 -15.67
N ASN A 246 12.42 21.72 -15.20
CA ASN A 246 13.25 20.64 -15.74
C ASN A 246 12.62 19.26 -15.48
N VAL A 247 12.19 19.00 -14.25
CA VAL A 247 11.50 17.75 -13.87
C VAL A 247 10.20 17.58 -14.68
N LEU A 248 9.43 18.66 -14.87
CA LEU A 248 8.23 18.60 -15.70
C LEU A 248 8.54 18.33 -17.17
N ALA A 249 9.62 18.89 -17.72
CA ALA A 249 10.04 18.60 -19.08
C ALA A 249 10.37 17.10 -19.24
N GLN A 250 11.09 16.52 -18.28
CA GLN A 250 11.39 15.08 -18.27
C GLN A 250 10.14 14.22 -18.10
N LEU A 251 9.21 14.57 -17.20
CA LEU A 251 7.93 13.87 -17.04
C LEU A 251 7.12 13.89 -18.35
N LEU A 252 7.11 15.00 -19.07
CA LEU A 252 6.45 15.12 -20.37
C LEU A 252 7.14 14.28 -21.45
N ASP A 253 8.47 14.18 -21.41
CA ASP A 253 9.21 13.30 -22.31
C ASP A 253 8.95 11.82 -22.02
N VAL A 254 8.84 11.43 -20.74
CA VAL A 254 8.40 10.09 -20.34
C VAL A 254 6.98 9.82 -20.84
N HIS A 255 6.07 10.79 -20.66
CA HIS A 255 4.68 10.70 -21.13
C HIS A 255 4.59 10.40 -22.64
N GLU A 256 5.36 11.14 -23.45
CA GLU A 256 5.35 10.98 -24.91
C GLU A 256 6.08 9.70 -25.37
N LYS A 257 7.26 9.41 -24.81
CA LYS A 257 8.05 8.22 -25.17
C LYS A 257 7.28 6.92 -24.92
N LEU A 258 6.53 6.86 -23.82
CA LEU A 258 5.74 5.69 -23.44
C LEU A 258 4.29 5.77 -23.91
N ASN A 259 3.84 6.91 -24.46
CA ASN A 259 2.46 7.16 -24.83
C ASN A 259 1.48 6.82 -23.68
N LEU A 260 1.72 7.40 -22.50
CA LEU A 260 0.96 7.06 -21.29
C LEU A 260 -0.52 7.35 -21.48
N GLY A 261 -1.36 6.37 -21.13
CA GLY A 261 -2.81 6.53 -21.07
C GLY A 261 -3.27 7.45 -19.94
N ALA A 262 -2.51 7.51 -18.85
CA ALA A 262 -2.76 8.39 -17.71
C ALA A 262 -1.47 8.84 -17.01
N LEU A 263 -1.46 10.09 -16.58
CA LEU A 263 -0.45 10.71 -15.72
C LEU A 263 -1.16 11.36 -14.53
N ALA A 264 -0.71 11.06 -13.32
CA ALA A 264 -1.16 11.70 -12.10
C ALA A 264 0.02 12.33 -11.35
N ILE A 265 -0.17 13.56 -10.86
CA ILE A 265 0.78 14.24 -9.96
C ILE A 265 0.06 14.57 -8.66
N ILE A 266 0.60 14.14 -7.54
CA ILE A 266 0.11 14.47 -6.20
C ILE A 266 1.11 15.40 -5.53
N ALA A 267 0.65 16.51 -4.97
CA ALA A 267 1.53 17.46 -4.30
C ALA A 267 0.91 17.98 -3.00
N TYR A 268 1.76 18.17 -2.00
CA TYR A 268 1.40 18.91 -0.80
C TYR A 268 1.31 20.41 -1.13
N THR A 269 0.13 21.00 -0.93
CA THR A 269 -0.17 22.39 -1.28
C THR A 269 -0.97 23.09 -0.17
N PRO A 270 -0.37 23.33 1.00
CA PRO A 270 -1.07 23.84 2.18
C PRO A 270 -1.43 25.33 2.11
N ASN A 271 -0.70 26.10 1.30
CA ASN A 271 -0.73 27.57 1.32
C ASN A 271 -0.99 28.17 -0.08
N HIS A 272 -1.11 29.49 -0.16
CA HIS A 272 -1.40 30.17 -1.42
C HIS A 272 -0.27 30.02 -2.46
N GLU A 273 0.99 30.03 -2.02
CA GLU A 273 2.17 29.96 -2.89
C GLU A 273 2.25 28.60 -3.59
N THR A 274 2.18 27.51 -2.83
CA THR A 274 2.14 26.14 -3.35
C THR A 274 0.91 25.87 -4.21
N LYS A 275 -0.24 26.50 -3.92
CA LYS A 275 -1.45 26.46 -4.77
C LYS A 275 -1.24 27.16 -6.13
N SER A 276 -0.58 28.32 -6.13
CA SER A 276 -0.19 29.00 -7.38
C SER A 276 0.86 28.21 -8.16
N ALA A 277 1.76 27.51 -7.46
CA ALA A 277 2.76 26.65 -8.09
C ALA A 277 2.11 25.47 -8.83
N ILE A 278 1.20 24.73 -8.18
CA ILE A 278 0.52 23.58 -8.81
C ILE A 278 -0.37 24.00 -9.99
N GLU A 279 -0.98 25.19 -9.97
CA GLU A 279 -1.69 25.73 -11.14
C GLU A 279 -0.75 25.98 -12.32
N SER A 280 0.49 26.38 -12.05
CA SER A 280 1.52 26.57 -13.08
C SER A 280 2.00 25.23 -13.63
N VAL A 281 2.19 24.23 -12.77
CA VAL A 281 2.43 22.83 -13.18
C VAL A 281 1.33 22.33 -14.11
N ALA A 282 0.05 22.48 -13.71
CA ALA A 282 -1.09 22.04 -14.50
C ALA A 282 -1.17 22.74 -15.87
N ARG A 283 -0.86 24.05 -15.93
CA ARG A 283 -0.80 24.80 -17.20
C ARG A 283 0.29 24.28 -18.13
N THR A 284 1.46 23.93 -17.60
CA THR A 284 2.55 23.35 -18.38
C THR A 284 2.20 21.98 -18.92
N LEU A 285 1.59 21.12 -18.09
CA LEU A 285 1.14 19.79 -18.53
C LEU A 285 0.12 19.89 -19.68
N LYS A 286 -0.81 20.86 -19.64
CA LYS A 286 -1.80 21.09 -20.72
C LYS A 286 -1.20 21.33 -22.11
N THR A 287 0.09 21.65 -22.20
CA THR A 287 0.75 21.86 -23.50
C THR A 287 0.99 20.57 -24.27
N ARG A 288 1.11 19.42 -23.57
CA ARG A 288 1.49 18.12 -24.14
C ARG A 288 0.61 16.95 -23.67
N VAL A 289 -0.12 17.10 -22.56
CA VAL A 289 -1.01 16.07 -21.98
C VAL A 289 -2.47 16.44 -22.24
N LYS A 290 -3.26 15.47 -22.70
CA LYS A 290 -4.69 15.63 -22.96
C LYS A 290 -5.50 15.70 -21.66
N ASP A 291 -6.63 16.43 -21.67
CA ASP A 291 -7.67 16.40 -20.63
C ASP A 291 -7.16 16.61 -19.18
N VAL A 292 -6.16 17.50 -19.01
CA VAL A 292 -5.56 17.80 -17.69
C VAL A 292 -6.56 18.51 -16.78
N GLN A 293 -6.80 17.91 -15.61
CA GLN A 293 -7.65 18.40 -14.54
C GLN A 293 -6.84 18.57 -13.26
N LEU A 294 -7.11 19.65 -12.54
CA LEU A 294 -6.54 19.93 -11.22
C LEU A 294 -7.65 19.86 -10.17
N HIS A 295 -7.44 19.03 -9.15
CA HIS A 295 -8.35 18.83 -8.03
C HIS A 295 -7.62 19.19 -6.74
N GLN A 296 -8.28 19.93 -5.85
CA GLN A 296 -7.76 20.24 -4.51
C GLN A 296 -8.57 19.46 -3.48
N PHE A 297 -7.89 18.86 -2.52
CA PHE A 297 -8.54 18.08 -1.48
C PHE A 297 -7.86 18.23 -0.12
N ALA A 298 -8.62 17.95 0.93
CA ALA A 298 -8.12 17.92 2.29
C ALA A 298 -7.86 16.46 2.70
N THR A 299 -6.76 16.17 3.39
CA THR A 299 -6.51 14.82 3.95
C THR A 299 -7.47 14.50 5.09
N LYS A 300 -7.71 13.21 5.38
CA LYS A 300 -8.52 12.80 6.53
C LYS A 300 -8.02 13.46 7.82
N GLY A 301 -8.96 13.97 8.63
CA GLY A 301 -8.67 14.71 9.86
C GLY A 301 -8.77 16.24 9.73
N LEU A 302 -8.77 16.77 8.50
CA LEU A 302 -9.04 18.19 8.24
C LEU A 302 -10.51 18.43 7.87
N SER A 303 -10.99 19.66 8.03
CA SER A 303 -12.33 20.05 7.57
C SER A 303 -12.39 20.22 6.05
N ASP A 304 -13.55 19.99 5.46
CA ASP A 304 -13.78 20.32 4.05
C ASP A 304 -13.57 21.83 3.84
N GLY A 305 -12.83 22.20 2.79
CA GLY A 305 -12.39 23.58 2.52
C GLY A 305 -10.99 23.92 3.03
N ALA A 306 -10.37 23.08 3.88
CA ALA A 306 -8.98 23.21 4.30
C ALA A 306 -8.03 22.37 3.41
N SER A 307 -8.20 22.48 2.09
CA SER A 307 -7.42 21.69 1.14
C SER A 307 -5.93 21.96 1.27
N ASN A 308 -5.19 20.89 1.58
CA ASN A 308 -3.76 20.88 1.82
C ASN A 308 -3.00 20.01 0.81
N PHE A 309 -3.70 19.29 -0.07
CA PHE A 309 -3.13 18.55 -1.18
C PHE A 309 -3.83 18.90 -2.49
N SER A 310 -3.09 18.70 -3.57
CA SER A 310 -3.59 18.82 -4.93
C SER A 310 -3.27 17.54 -5.71
N LEU A 311 -4.20 17.15 -6.57
CA LEU A 311 -4.07 16.08 -7.54
C LEU A 311 -4.24 16.69 -8.94
N ILE A 312 -3.23 16.53 -9.79
CA ILE A 312 -3.38 16.70 -11.23
C ILE A 312 -3.58 15.32 -11.85
N VAL A 313 -4.58 15.17 -12.71
CA VAL A 313 -4.73 13.99 -13.58
C VAL A 313 -4.82 14.44 -15.03
N GLY A 314 -4.25 13.68 -15.95
CA GLY A 314 -4.34 13.94 -17.39
C GLY A 314 -4.04 12.68 -18.21
N GLY A 315 -4.50 12.65 -19.45
CA GLY A 315 -4.37 11.51 -20.35
C GLY A 315 -5.67 11.20 -21.08
N GLN A 316 -5.71 10.06 -21.77
CA GLN A 316 -6.83 9.62 -22.60
C GLN A 316 -7.65 8.47 -22.00
N ASN A 317 -7.16 7.82 -20.94
CA ASN A 317 -7.85 6.71 -20.28
C ASN A 317 -8.83 7.24 -19.22
N GLU A 318 -10.02 7.65 -19.64
CA GLU A 318 -11.06 8.24 -18.77
C GLU A 318 -11.40 7.37 -17.55
N LYS A 319 -11.39 6.04 -17.71
CA LYS A 319 -11.65 5.10 -16.62
C LYS A 319 -10.60 5.20 -15.52
N VAL A 320 -9.32 5.16 -15.90
CA VAL A 320 -8.20 5.29 -14.95
C VAL A 320 -8.21 6.66 -14.28
N LEU A 321 -8.46 7.75 -15.03
CA LEU A 321 -8.53 9.10 -14.46
C LEU A 321 -9.63 9.22 -13.41
N LYS A 322 -10.81 8.62 -13.65
CA LYS A 322 -11.91 8.60 -12.68
C LYS A 322 -11.54 7.84 -11.41
N GLU A 323 -10.94 6.66 -11.54
CA GLU A 323 -10.50 5.87 -10.39
C GLU A 323 -9.41 6.59 -9.57
N LEU A 324 -8.50 7.32 -10.22
CA LEU A 324 -7.51 8.16 -9.52
C LEU A 324 -8.17 9.28 -8.72
N VAL A 325 -9.14 9.99 -9.29
CA VAL A 325 -9.89 11.02 -8.55
C VAL A 325 -10.63 10.41 -7.36
N GLU A 326 -11.27 9.26 -7.53
CA GLU A 326 -11.94 8.55 -6.43
C GLU A 326 -10.96 8.21 -5.30
N MET A 327 -9.84 7.57 -5.62
CA MET A 327 -8.86 7.08 -4.63
C MET A 327 -8.13 8.19 -3.87
N TYR A 328 -7.90 9.34 -4.50
CA TYR A 328 -7.12 10.42 -3.90
C TYR A 328 -8.01 11.53 -3.31
N VAL A 329 -8.97 12.02 -4.11
CA VAL A 329 -9.80 13.18 -3.76
C VAL A 329 -10.98 12.76 -2.89
N VAL A 330 -11.78 11.80 -3.36
CA VAL A 330 -13.01 11.38 -2.65
C VAL A 330 -12.66 10.63 -1.37
N ASP A 331 -11.72 9.69 -1.48
CA ASP A 331 -11.19 8.93 -0.35
C ASP A 331 -10.26 9.74 0.58
N ARG A 332 -9.86 10.94 0.16
CA ARG A 332 -8.99 11.88 0.90
C ARG A 332 -7.67 11.23 1.33
N SER A 333 -7.04 10.50 0.41
CA SER A 333 -5.86 9.66 0.65
C SER A 333 -4.69 10.09 -0.23
N THR A 334 -3.56 10.45 0.36
CA THR A 334 -2.34 10.83 -0.38
C THR A 334 -1.51 9.62 -0.79
N MET A 335 -1.69 8.49 -0.10
CA MET A 335 -1.01 7.24 -0.41
C MET A 335 -2.02 6.08 -0.38
N PRO A 336 -2.80 5.90 -1.46
CA PRO A 336 -3.75 4.80 -1.54
C PRO A 336 -3.07 3.44 -1.28
N PRO A 337 -3.72 2.53 -0.55
CA PRO A 337 -3.20 1.19 -0.34
C PRO A 337 -3.23 0.42 -1.66
N MET A 338 -2.32 -0.55 -1.80
CA MET A 338 -2.21 -1.39 -3.01
C MET A 338 -3.54 -2.01 -3.44
N GLY A 339 -4.37 -2.39 -2.46
CA GLY A 339 -5.69 -2.93 -2.73
C GLY A 339 -6.65 -2.01 -3.50
N LYS A 340 -6.50 -0.69 -3.40
CA LYS A 340 -7.25 0.26 -4.23
C LYS A 340 -6.59 0.44 -5.59
N LEU A 341 -5.27 0.56 -5.63
CA LEU A 341 -4.49 0.74 -6.86
C LEU A 341 -4.66 -0.42 -7.86
N LEU A 342 -4.98 -1.63 -7.40
CA LEU A 342 -5.30 -2.76 -8.28
C LEU A 342 -6.47 -2.48 -9.25
N ARG A 343 -7.38 -1.55 -8.92
CA ARG A 343 -8.46 -1.10 -9.82
C ARG A 343 -7.95 -0.43 -11.09
N LEU A 344 -6.70 0.05 -11.09
CA LEU A 344 -6.06 0.62 -12.27
C LEU A 344 -5.58 -0.46 -13.25
N CYS A 345 -5.51 -1.72 -12.82
CA CYS A 345 -5.06 -2.85 -13.64
C CYS A 345 -6.21 -3.72 -14.17
N GLU A 346 -7.36 -3.75 -13.48
CA GLU A 346 -8.44 -4.71 -13.75
C GLU A 346 -9.79 -4.01 -13.95
N GLU A 347 -10.55 -4.49 -14.93
CA GLU A 347 -11.84 -3.88 -15.25
C GLU A 347 -12.96 -4.21 -14.25
N ASP A 348 -12.88 -5.39 -13.61
CA ASP A 348 -13.89 -5.96 -12.73
C ASP A 348 -13.35 -6.25 -11.32
N PHE A 349 -12.55 -5.32 -10.78
CA PHE A 349 -12.00 -5.48 -9.44
C PHE A 349 -13.09 -5.38 -8.36
N VAL A 350 -13.35 -6.49 -7.65
CA VAL A 350 -14.29 -6.50 -6.51
C VAL A 350 -13.70 -5.67 -5.36
N PRO A 351 -14.37 -4.58 -4.92
CA PRO A 351 -13.83 -3.69 -3.89
C PRO A 351 -13.53 -4.42 -2.59
N MET A 352 -12.36 -4.16 -2.01
CA MET A 352 -11.99 -4.62 -0.65
C MET A 352 -12.40 -3.62 0.45
N TYR A 353 -12.74 -2.40 0.05
CA TYR A 353 -13.04 -1.28 0.94
C TYR A 353 -14.48 -0.79 0.71
N PRO A 354 -15.17 -0.27 1.74
CA PRO A 354 -14.73 -0.20 3.14
C PRO A 354 -14.64 -1.60 3.79
N SER A 355 -13.76 -1.77 4.78
CA SER A 355 -13.57 -3.05 5.50
C SER A 355 -13.88 -2.88 6.99
N ILE A 356 -14.31 -3.96 7.64
CA ILE A 356 -14.32 -4.04 9.11
C ILE A 356 -12.88 -4.26 9.57
N VAL A 357 -12.38 -3.37 10.43
CA VAL A 357 -11.03 -3.52 11.01
C VAL A 357 -11.11 -4.32 12.30
N MET A 358 -10.24 -5.32 12.41
CA MET A 358 -10.04 -6.12 13.61
C MET A 358 -8.55 -6.27 13.91
N ASP A 359 -8.16 -5.94 15.14
CA ASP A 359 -6.78 -6.08 15.60
C ASP A 359 -6.64 -7.28 16.54
N PHE A 360 -5.66 -8.13 16.25
CA PHE A 360 -5.24 -9.25 17.08
C PHE A 360 -3.87 -8.96 17.72
N GLY A 361 -3.82 -9.05 19.05
CA GLY A 361 -2.68 -8.64 19.89
C GLY A 361 -2.09 -9.73 20.76
N GLY A 362 -2.52 -10.98 20.55
CA GLY A 362 -1.96 -12.17 21.19
C GLY A 362 -3.00 -12.96 21.99
N PHE A 363 -2.51 -13.88 22.81
CA PHE A 363 -3.36 -14.80 23.57
C PHE A 363 -3.48 -14.46 25.06
N ASP A 364 -2.61 -13.59 25.58
CA ASP A 364 -2.68 -13.10 26.97
C ASP A 364 -3.68 -11.95 27.09
N LYS A 365 -4.92 -12.30 27.44
CA LYS A 365 -6.01 -11.33 27.60
C LYS A 365 -5.74 -10.28 28.68
N ALA A 366 -5.03 -10.63 29.75
CA ALA A 366 -4.74 -9.71 30.83
C ALA A 366 -3.74 -8.64 30.37
N ARG A 367 -2.67 -9.07 29.69
CA ARG A 367 -1.68 -8.17 29.10
C ARG A 367 -2.28 -7.29 28.01
N ILE A 368 -3.14 -7.83 27.15
CA ILE A 368 -3.84 -7.04 26.12
C ILE A 368 -4.66 -5.92 26.75
N ARG A 369 -5.48 -6.25 27.77
CA ARG A 369 -6.27 -5.23 28.48
C ARG A 369 -5.38 -4.16 29.10
N GLN A 370 -4.30 -4.58 29.79
CA GLN A 370 -3.34 -3.65 30.36
C GLN A 370 -2.81 -2.69 29.28
N LEU A 371 -2.22 -3.22 28.21
CA LEU A 371 -1.62 -2.41 27.15
C LEU A 371 -2.63 -1.49 26.44
N TYR A 372 -3.87 -1.95 26.21
CA TYR A 372 -4.92 -1.14 25.58
C TYR A 372 -5.45 -0.02 26.49
N THR A 373 -5.47 -0.23 27.81
CA THR A 373 -6.00 0.75 28.77
C THR A 373 -4.96 1.75 29.28
N THR A 374 -3.68 1.55 29.01
CA THR A 374 -2.59 2.42 29.53
C THR A 374 -2.29 3.60 28.60
N ASP A 375 -3.30 4.17 27.96
CA ASP A 375 -3.22 5.37 27.12
C ASP A 375 -3.58 6.63 27.92
#